data_AF-A0A497J475-F1
#
_entry.id   AF-A0A497J475-F1
#
_cell.length_a   1.000
_cell.length_b   1.000
_cell.length_c   1.000
_cell.angle_alpha   90.00
_cell.angle_beta   90.00
_cell.angle_gamma   90.00
#
_symmetry.space_group_name_H-M   'P 1'
#
loop_
_entity.id
_entity.type
_entity.pdbx_description
1 polymer ?
#
loop_
_entity_poly.entity_id
_entity_poly.type
_entity_poly.pdbx_seq_one_letter_code
_entity_poly.pdbx_strand_id
1 'polypeptide(L)'
;MSFKTWRRRGKKGIPKIKLSYKTKFVLLEIVYGAILGSMSFVTAFLIAEFSVWVFLQWMFAVERILMLYYLFFALINGLFFFIPIYNRRPIQLIAAAVLVVAVYVLLIKRFSFDPIITVFGPPNY
;
A
#
# COMPACT_ATOMS: atom_id res chain seq x y z
N MET A 1 1.57 21.58 69.80
CA MET A 1 2.27 20.72 68.82
C MET A 1 1.42 20.62 67.55
N SER A 2 1.94 21.10 66.42
CA SER A 2 1.19 21.28 65.17
C SER A 2 1.26 20.03 64.28
N PHE A 3 0.14 19.32 64.11
CA PHE A 3 -0.01 18.27 63.10
C PHE A 3 -0.24 18.92 61.72
N LYS A 4 0.83 19.19 60.97
CA LYS A 4 0.72 19.62 59.56
C LYS A 4 0.60 18.39 58.66
N THR A 5 -0.59 18.26 58.12
CA THR A 5 -1.05 17.23 57.19
C THR A 5 -0.19 17.16 55.94
N TRP A 6 0.35 15.97 55.65
CA TRP A 6 0.99 15.67 54.38
C TRP A 6 -0.05 15.72 53.26
N ARG A 7 -0.08 16.83 52.53
CA ARG A 7 -0.86 17.02 51.31
C ARG A 7 -0.36 16.00 50.27
N ARG A 8 -1.12 14.93 50.05
CA ARG A 8 -0.93 13.99 48.94
C ARG A 8 -0.94 14.81 47.64
N ARG A 9 0.24 15.08 47.10
CA ARG A 9 0.41 15.64 45.76
C ARG A 9 -0.22 14.65 44.78
N GLY A 10 -1.32 15.08 44.17
CA GLY A 10 -2.09 14.29 43.24
C GLY A 10 -1.20 13.70 42.17
N LYS A 11 -1.40 12.41 41.89
CA LYS A 11 -1.00 11.78 40.63
C LYS A 11 -1.44 12.73 39.52
N LYS A 12 -0.50 13.41 38.88
CA LYS A 12 -0.73 14.11 37.60
C LYS A 12 -1.22 13.04 36.64
N GLY A 13 -2.54 12.94 36.49
CA GLY A 13 -3.16 12.07 35.51
C GLY A 13 -2.64 12.48 34.15
N ILE A 14 -1.87 11.61 33.53
CA ILE A 14 -1.56 11.68 32.11
C ILE A 14 -2.93 11.85 31.43
N PRO A 15 -3.16 12.93 30.66
CA PRO A 15 -4.45 13.12 30.00
C PRO A 15 -4.65 11.93 29.07
N LYS A 16 -5.51 10.99 29.47
CA LYS A 16 -5.98 9.93 28.59
C LYS A 16 -6.82 10.62 27.53
N ILE A 17 -6.19 10.96 26.40
CA ILE A 17 -6.87 11.50 25.22
C ILE A 17 -7.98 10.50 24.89
N LYS A 18 -9.22 10.86 25.24
CA LYS A 18 -10.41 10.08 24.88
C LYS A 18 -10.65 10.31 23.39
N LEU A 19 -9.89 9.62 22.55
CA LEU A 19 -10.16 9.53 21.12
C LEU A 19 -11.59 9.02 20.93
N SER A 20 -12.41 9.82 20.24
CA SER A 20 -13.79 9.46 19.89
C SER A 20 -13.81 8.10 19.19
N TYR A 21 -14.84 7.28 19.49
CA TYR A 21 -14.98 5.94 18.91
C TYR A 21 -14.93 5.96 17.38
N LYS A 22 -15.46 7.03 16.77
CA LYS A 22 -15.41 7.27 15.32
C LYS A 22 -13.98 7.41 14.79
N THR A 23 -13.09 8.10 15.51
CA THR A 23 -11.69 8.29 15.09
C THR A 23 -10.91 6.98 15.14
N LYS A 24 -11.13 6.16 16.18
CA LYS A 24 -10.49 4.84 16.29
C LYS A 24 -10.93 3.91 15.16
N PHE A 25 -12.20 3.99 14.78
CA PHE A 25 -12.77 3.22 13.69
C PHE A 25 -12.16 3.58 12.33
N VAL A 26 -12.07 4.88 12.02
CA VAL A 26 -11.43 5.38 10.80
C VAL A 26 -9.95 4.99 10.76
N LEU A 27 -9.25 5.08 11.90
CA LEU A 27 -7.84 4.71 11.97
C LEU A 27 -7.62 3.22 11.68
N LEU A 28 -8.50 2.35 12.19
CA LEU A 28 -8.48 0.92 11.88
C LEU A 28 -8.75 0.67 10.40
N GLU A 29 -9.75 1.30 9.80
CA GLU A 29 -10.03 1.15 8.36
C GLU A 29 -8.84 1.59 7.49
N ILE A 30 -8.13 2.65 7.88
CA ILE A 30 -6.90 3.08 7.19
C ILE A 30 -5.81 2.02 7.32
N VAL A 31 -5.60 1.45 8.51
CA VAL A 31 -4.60 0.39 8.72
C VAL A 31 -4.93 -0.86 7.89
N TYR A 32 -6.19 -1.29 7.89
CA TYR A 32 -6.63 -2.41 7.05
C TYR A 32 -6.50 -2.09 5.56
N GLY A 33 -6.74 -0.84 5.15
CA GLY A 33 -6.55 -0.38 3.78
C GLY A 33 -5.08 -0.37 3.38
N ALA A 34 -4.20 0.03 4.30
CA ALA A 34 -2.76 0.03 4.08
C ALA A 34 -2.20 -1.39 3.94
N ILE A 35 -2.64 -2.33 4.80
CA ILE A 35 -2.25 -3.75 4.70
C ILE A 35 -2.74 -4.36 3.39
N LEU A 36 -4.00 -4.10 3.03
CA LEU A 36 -4.56 -4.62 1.79
C LEU A 36 -3.87 -4.02 0.56
N GLY A 37 -3.62 -2.71 0.58
CA GLY A 37 -2.89 -2.01 -0.49
C GLY A 37 -1.46 -2.50 -0.64
N SER A 38 -0.74 -2.73 0.47
CA SER A 38 0.64 -3.24 0.41
C SER A 38 0.70 -4.68 -0.10
N MET A 39 -0.19 -5.55 0.36
CA MET A 39 -0.28 -6.93 -0.15
C MET A 39 -0.66 -6.95 -1.63
N SER A 40 -1.68 -6.18 -2.02
CA SER A 40 -2.07 -6.01 -3.43
C SER A 40 -0.89 -5.56 -4.28
N PHE A 41 -0.18 -4.53 -3.83
CA PHE A 41 0.96 -3.98 -4.55
C PHE A 41 2.05 -5.03 -4.77
N VAL A 42 2.48 -5.73 -3.70
CA VAL A 42 3.53 -6.75 -3.78
C VAL A 42 3.12 -7.88 -4.72
N THR A 43 1.87 -8.32 -4.64
CA THR A 43 1.37 -9.44 -5.45
C THR A 43 1.25 -9.03 -6.92
N ALA A 44 0.69 -7.84 -7.19
CA ALA A 44 0.60 -7.28 -8.54
C ALA A 44 1.98 -7.05 -9.16
N PHE A 45 2.93 -6.55 -8.36
CA PHE A 45 4.30 -6.33 -8.80
C PHE A 45 4.97 -7.65 -9.20
N LEU A 46 4.94 -8.68 -8.33
CA LEU A 46 5.54 -9.98 -8.61
C LEU A 46 4.94 -10.67 -9.84
N ILE A 47 3.61 -10.62 -10.00
CA ILE A 47 2.95 -11.25 -11.14
C ILE A 47 3.24 -10.47 -12.43
N ALA A 48 3.20 -9.14 -12.38
CA ALA A 48 3.50 -8.32 -13.55
C ALA A 48 4.96 -8.53 -14.00
N GLU A 49 5.89 -8.63 -13.05
CA GLU A 49 7.30 -8.95 -13.29
C GLU A 49 7.48 -10.34 -13.92
N PHE A 50 6.82 -11.37 -13.36
CA PHE A 50 6.82 -12.71 -13.94
C PHE A 50 6.26 -12.72 -15.36
N SER A 51 5.23 -11.89 -15.63
CA SER A 51 4.64 -11.77 -16.96
C SER A 51 5.64 -11.18 -17.97
N VAL A 52 6.42 -10.17 -17.58
CA VAL A 52 7.48 -9.59 -18.42
C VAL A 52 8.51 -10.65 -18.81
N TRP A 53 8.94 -11.47 -17.85
CA TRP A 53 9.87 -12.56 -18.12
C TRP A 53 9.35 -13.56 -19.17
N VAL A 54 8.08 -13.97 -19.03
CA VAL A 54 7.43 -14.86 -20.01
C VAL A 54 7.38 -14.19 -21.39
N PHE A 55 7.04 -12.90 -21.46
CA PHE A 55 6.94 -12.20 -22.74
C PHE A 55 8.29 -11.95 -23.42
N LEU A 56 9.36 -11.77 -22.64
CA LEU A 56 10.73 -11.75 -23.14
C LEU A 56 11.11 -13.09 -23.77
N GLN A 57 10.78 -14.21 -23.12
CA GLN A 57 11.05 -15.56 -23.64
C GLN A 57 10.27 -15.85 -24.93
N TRP A 58 9.09 -15.25 -25.10
CA TRP A 58 8.28 -15.37 -26.31
C TRP A 58 8.65 -14.35 -27.40
N MET A 59 9.72 -13.59 -27.22
CA MET A 59 10.24 -12.61 -28.19
C MET A 59 9.17 -11.59 -28.62
N PHE A 60 8.30 -11.16 -27.70
CA PHE A 60 7.35 -10.10 -28.01
C PHE A 60 8.06 -8.75 -28.19
N ALA A 61 7.48 -7.90 -29.04
CA ALA A 61 7.94 -6.51 -29.17
C ALA A 61 7.81 -5.77 -27.84
N VAL A 62 8.83 -4.99 -27.48
CA VAL A 62 8.95 -4.21 -26.23
C VAL A 62 7.68 -3.41 -25.91
N GLU A 63 7.10 -2.78 -26.92
CA GLU A 63 5.86 -1.99 -26.80
C GLU A 63 4.66 -2.82 -26.29
N ARG A 64 4.53 -4.07 -26.76
CA ARG A 64 3.47 -4.99 -26.30
C ARG A 64 3.74 -5.47 -24.87
N ILE A 65 5.00 -5.71 -24.52
CA ILE A 65 5.39 -6.14 -23.17
C ILE A 65 5.00 -5.06 -22.15
N LEU A 66 5.30 -3.80 -22.44
CA LEU A 66 4.89 -2.68 -21.57
C LEU A 66 3.37 -2.60 -21.45
N MET A 67 2.64 -2.64 -22.56
CA MET A 67 1.17 -2.57 -22.53
C MET A 67 0.57 -3.70 -21.68
N LEU A 68 1.07 -4.93 -21.85
CA LEU A 68 0.62 -6.08 -21.07
C LEU A 68 1.01 -5.97 -19.59
N TYR A 69 2.23 -5.51 -19.27
CA TYR A 69 2.66 -5.27 -17.89
C TYR A 69 1.68 -4.33 -17.18
N TYR A 70 1.38 -3.17 -17.77
CA TYR A 70 0.43 -2.22 -17.21
C TYR A 70 -0.97 -2.79 -17.07
N LEU A 71 -1.42 -3.57 -18.06
CA LEU A 71 -2.71 -4.24 -18.05
C LEU A 71 -2.82 -5.26 -16.91
N PHE A 72 -1.84 -6.15 -16.74
CA PHE A 72 -1.81 -7.12 -15.65
C PHE A 72 -1.70 -6.44 -14.29
N PHE A 73 -0.83 -5.43 -14.16
CA PHE A 73 -0.69 -4.66 -12.94
C PHE A 73 -2.00 -3.98 -12.55
N ALA A 74 -2.72 -3.38 -13.50
CA ALA A 74 -4.01 -2.75 -13.26
C ALA A 74 -5.11 -3.77 -12.94
N LEU A 75 -5.15 -4.91 -13.64
CA LEU A 75 -6.14 -5.97 -13.41
C LEU A 75 -6.01 -6.56 -12.01
N ILE A 76 -4.78 -6.87 -11.57
CA ILE A 76 -4.54 -7.48 -10.27
C ILE A 76 -4.88 -6.49 -9.15
N ASN A 77 -4.42 -5.24 -9.24
CA ASN A 77 -4.81 -4.22 -8.25
C ASN A 77 -6.32 -3.98 -8.24
N GLY A 78 -6.97 -3.95 -9.42
CA GLY A 78 -8.42 -3.85 -9.54
C GLY A 78 -9.16 -5.00 -8.84
N LEU A 79 -8.64 -6.23 -8.96
CA LEU A 79 -9.20 -7.41 -8.31
C LEU A 79 -9.12 -7.31 -6.78
N PHE A 80 -8.01 -6.80 -6.24
CA PHE A 80 -7.87 -6.53 -4.81
C PHE A 80 -8.74 -5.36 -4.34
N PHE A 81 -8.92 -4.31 -5.15
CA PHE A 81 -9.84 -3.21 -4.84
C PHE A 81 -11.32 -3.63 -4.89
N PHE A 82 -11.65 -4.74 -5.54
CA PHE A 82 -13.00 -5.29 -5.51
C PHE A 82 -13.44 -5.69 -4.08
N ILE A 83 -12.50 -6.14 -3.24
CA ILE A 83 -12.77 -6.55 -1.85
C ILE A 83 -13.40 -5.40 -1.02
N PRO A 84 -12.78 -4.22 -0.90
CA PRO A 84 -13.37 -3.10 -0.17
C PRO A 84 -14.61 -2.50 -0.87
N ILE A 85 -14.73 -2.61 -2.20
CA ILE A 85 -15.96 -2.22 -2.93
C ILE A 85 -17.13 -3.08 -2.48
N TYR A 86 -16.94 -4.40 -2.45
CA TYR A 86 -17.96 -5.36 -2.01
C TYR A 86 -18.39 -5.12 -0.57
N ASN A 87 -17.43 -4.86 0.33
CA ASN A 87 -17.71 -4.62 1.75
C ASN A 87 -18.22 -3.19 2.05
N ARG A 88 -18.44 -2.35 1.02
CA ARG A 88 -18.81 -0.92 1.12
C ARG A 88 -17.95 -0.13 2.11
N ARG A 89 -16.62 -0.34 2.06
CA ARG A 89 -15.62 0.35 2.91
C ARG A 89 -14.86 1.40 2.08
N PRO A 90 -15.42 2.60 1.84
CA PRO A 90 -14.82 3.58 0.94
C PRO A 90 -13.48 4.12 1.48
N ILE A 91 -13.33 4.26 2.80
CA ILE A 91 -12.09 4.76 3.42
C ILE A 91 -10.95 3.77 3.22
N GLN A 92 -11.24 2.47 3.35
CA GLN A 92 -10.26 1.41 3.11
C GLN A 92 -9.78 1.41 1.65
N LEU A 93 -10.71 1.60 0.71
CA LEU A 93 -10.40 1.69 -0.71
C LEU A 93 -9.53 2.90 -1.03
N ILE A 94 -9.87 4.09 -0.50
CA ILE A 94 -9.08 5.30 -0.71
C ILE A 94 -7.67 5.11 -0.14
N ALA A 95 -7.54 4.58 1.06
CA ALA A 95 -6.23 4.31 1.67
C ALA A 95 -5.39 3.34 0.82
N ALA A 96 -6.00 2.26 0.33
CA ALA A 96 -5.31 1.27 -0.51
C ALA A 96 -4.90 1.87 -1.87
N ALA A 97 -5.79 2.63 -2.53
CA ALA A 97 -5.52 3.27 -3.80
C ALA A 97 -4.42 4.33 -3.71
N VAL A 98 -4.47 5.19 -2.68
CA VAL A 98 -3.44 6.19 -2.41
C VAL A 98 -2.09 5.52 -2.17
N LEU A 99 -2.06 4.42 -1.41
CA LEU A 99 -0.82 3.68 -1.15
C LEU A 99 -0.24 3.09 -2.43
N VAL A 100 -1.05 2.39 -3.24
CA VAL A 100 -0.60 1.80 -4.51
C VAL A 100 -0.04 2.87 -5.44
N VAL A 101 -0.74 3.99 -5.61
CA VAL A 101 -0.27 5.10 -6.46
C VAL A 101 1.00 5.73 -5.91
N ALA A 102 1.08 5.98 -4.61
CA ALA A 102 2.25 6.59 -3.98
C ALA A 102 3.50 5.71 -4.13
N VAL A 103 3.36 4.40 -3.88
CA VAL A 103 4.46 3.44 -4.03
C VAL A 103 4.89 3.34 -5.50
N TYR A 104 3.94 3.30 -6.42
CA TYR A 104 4.23 3.26 -7.86
C TYR A 104 4.99 4.51 -8.34
N VAL A 105 4.54 5.70 -7.93
CA VAL A 105 5.21 6.97 -8.25
C VAL A 105 6.61 7.02 -7.62
N LEU A 106 6.78 6.50 -6.40
CA LEU A 106 8.09 6.39 -5.77
C LEU A 106 9.03 5.46 -6.55
N LEU A 107 8.54 4.33 -7.06
CA LEU A 107 9.31 3.44 -7.92
C LEU A 107 9.78 4.13 -9.21
N ILE A 108 8.88 4.82 -9.91
CA ILE A 108 9.26 5.54 -11.14
C ILE A 108 10.26 6.66 -10.82
N LYS A 109 9.92 7.56 -9.89
CA LYS A 109 10.70 8.79 -9.67
C LYS A 109 12.01 8.57 -8.93
N ARG A 110 12.06 7.64 -7.97
CA ARG A 110 13.24 7.45 -7.11
C ARG A 110 14.18 6.38 -7.68
N PHE A 111 13.62 5.34 -8.29
CA PHE A 111 14.40 4.18 -8.73
C PHE A 111 14.57 4.09 -10.25
N SER A 112 14.02 5.05 -11.01
CA SER A 112 14.00 5.00 -12.49
C SER A 112 13.54 3.63 -12.98
N PHE A 113 12.47 3.11 -12.36
CA PHE A 113 12.06 1.73 -12.55
C PHE A 113 11.56 1.52 -13.97
N ASP A 114 12.31 0.72 -14.73
CA ASP A 114 11.97 0.34 -16.08
C ASP A 114 11.60 -1.16 -16.08
N PRO A 115 10.31 -1.52 -16.22
CA PRO A 115 9.80 -2.87 -15.94
C PRO A 115 10.44 -3.98 -16.78
N ILE A 116 11.20 -3.62 -17.82
CA ILE A 116 11.91 -4.55 -18.70
C ILE A 116 13.37 -4.74 -18.25
N ILE A 117 13.98 -3.71 -17.65
CA ILE A 117 15.43 -3.63 -17.46
C ILE A 117 15.82 -3.91 -16.00
N THR A 118 14.95 -3.60 -15.04
CA THR A 118 15.33 -3.50 -13.62
C THR A 118 15.57 -4.83 -12.90
N VAL A 119 14.96 -5.94 -13.33
CA VAL A 119 15.11 -7.23 -12.63
C VAL A 119 15.77 -8.28 -13.51
N PHE A 120 15.41 -8.34 -14.79
CA PHE A 120 15.99 -9.31 -15.73
C PHE A 120 17.17 -8.78 -16.54
N GLY A 121 17.54 -7.51 -16.33
CA GLY A 121 18.63 -6.84 -17.04
C GLY A 121 18.25 -6.44 -18.46
N PRO A 122 19.05 -5.58 -19.12
CA PRO A 122 18.86 -5.30 -20.52
C PRO A 122 18.94 -6.60 -21.31
N PRO A 123 18.07 -6.81 -22.31
CA PRO A 123 18.20 -7.97 -23.16
C PRO A 123 19.55 -7.89 -23.88
N ASN A 124 20.45 -8.82 -23.55
CA ASN A 124 21.70 -9.01 -24.28
C ASN A 124 21.35 -9.57 -25.67
N TYR A 125 21.09 -8.67 -26.62
CA TYR A 125 21.14 -8.96 -28.05
C TYR A 125 22.51 -8.58 -28.57
#